data_AF-A0AAR5PNR9-F1
#
_entry.id   AF-A0AAR5PNR9-F1
#
_cell.length_a   1.000
_cell.length_b   1.000
_cell.length_c   1.000
_cell.angle_alpha   90.00
_cell.angle_beta   90.00
_cell.angle_gamma   90.00
#
_symmetry.space_group_name_H-M   'P 1'
#
loop_
_entity.id
_entity.type
_entity.pdbx_description
1 polymer ?
#
loop_
_entity_poly.entity_id
_entity_poly.type
_entity_poly.pdbx_seq_one_letter_code
_entity_poly.pdbx_strand_id
1 'polypeptide(L)'
;MSSLKSIWNCLFSPRLIQIYGTGAEQMYEEDPLERWGNQIINSLYMMWKVGLCTSPLWGSALYNKGYFQLQELPFIAKCATGVGVILVISFCIRGLSRAKNPAYLKFLDVLQRAENDMVATKPELMKYDFEFKSWPVEYDLSDTKSPTPKASPRVAVPQGAFQNIVSIPFRVIAYLAIHTFGIRLIYPGVLGVLQAVLEKGLLKGRTRLIEVYAGQRYKLKTVDGNSIDTMVLDRRSSYANGDTLVICCEGNAGFYEIGTVITPIEAGYSVIGWNHPGFGGSTGMPYPAQEQNAIDAVIQFAINILGFKVENIMLFGWSIGGYAVSWAAMTYPDIKSVVIDATFDDIMPLALSQMPSWLESIVKLAIREHANLDIYEQLSKYPGPVLLIRRTEDEVICIRPGDLSSNRCNNLLIKIFKTRYPCMCELPQVQLLHEYLAVTGVLQEKILEKYSIDDSICTSLLQSYISEFSKSYPMKIGQDFSPTEKNQMILFLAKKYMKDFKATHCVALPWDMFAVPWDVNVEPDFVYT
;
A
#
# COMPACT_ATOMS: atom_id res chain seq x y z
N MET A 1 24.72 -33.46 -15.16
CA MET A 1 24.02 -32.90 -16.35
C MET A 1 25.04 -32.63 -17.43
N SER A 2 24.73 -32.80 -18.73
CA SER A 2 25.63 -32.38 -19.82
C SER A 2 26.06 -30.92 -19.61
N SER A 3 27.36 -30.59 -19.78
CA SER A 3 27.88 -29.24 -19.49
C SER A 3 27.14 -28.16 -20.28
N LEU A 4 26.71 -28.48 -21.50
CA LEU A 4 25.90 -27.62 -22.36
C LEU A 4 24.51 -27.32 -21.78
N LYS A 5 23.85 -28.31 -21.16
CA LYS A 5 22.55 -28.12 -20.51
C LYS A 5 22.67 -27.19 -19.30
N SER A 6 23.75 -27.32 -18.53
CA SER A 6 24.01 -26.45 -17.38
C SER A 6 24.23 -25.00 -17.82
N ILE A 7 25.04 -24.78 -18.85
CA ILE A 7 25.27 -23.44 -19.40
C ILE A 7 23.96 -22.83 -19.89
N TRP A 8 23.16 -23.60 -20.64
CA TRP A 8 21.87 -23.15 -21.15
C TRP A 8 20.92 -22.71 -20.04
N ASN A 9 20.81 -23.48 -18.96
CA ASN A 9 19.99 -23.14 -17.81
C ASN A 9 20.48 -21.85 -17.12
N CYS A 10 21.79 -21.61 -17.08
CA CYS A 10 22.38 -20.40 -16.50
C CYS A 10 22.26 -19.14 -17.38
N LEU A 11 22.01 -19.29 -18.69
CA LEU A 11 21.92 -18.16 -19.63
C LEU A 11 20.79 -17.20 -19.26
N PHE A 12 19.61 -17.74 -18.92
CA PHE A 12 18.39 -16.97 -18.67
C PHE A 12 17.93 -16.99 -17.22
N SER A 13 18.70 -17.60 -16.33
CA SER A 13 18.40 -17.66 -14.90
C SER A 13 18.46 -16.28 -14.23
N PRO A 14 17.72 -16.08 -13.13
CA PRO A 14 17.70 -14.81 -12.39
C PRO A 14 19.07 -14.40 -11.85
N ARG A 15 19.26 -13.10 -11.65
CA ARG A 15 20.38 -12.59 -10.86
C ARG A 15 20.21 -12.97 -9.38
N LEU A 16 21.24 -13.59 -8.81
CA LEU A 16 21.38 -13.81 -7.38
C LEU A 16 21.98 -12.55 -6.74
N ILE A 17 21.40 -12.08 -5.64
CA ILE A 17 21.74 -10.81 -5.00
C ILE A 17 22.50 -11.06 -3.70
N GLN A 18 21.92 -11.87 -2.81
CA GLN A 18 22.45 -12.12 -1.47
C GLN A 18 22.23 -13.57 -1.06
N ILE A 19 23.12 -14.09 -0.21
CA ILE A 19 22.98 -15.39 0.44
C ILE A 19 22.90 -15.16 1.96
N TYR A 20 21.83 -15.62 2.60
CA TYR A 20 21.58 -15.45 4.03
C TYR A 20 22.22 -16.55 4.88
N GLY A 21 22.45 -16.25 6.17
CA GLY A 21 22.82 -17.27 7.18
C GLY A 21 24.30 -17.67 7.23
N THR A 22 25.21 -16.92 6.60
CA THR A 22 26.68 -17.13 6.70
C THR A 22 27.35 -16.30 7.80
N GLY A 23 26.57 -15.57 8.63
CA GLY A 23 27.07 -14.82 9.80
C GLY A 23 27.54 -13.40 9.52
N ALA A 24 27.62 -12.99 8.25
CA ALA A 24 27.80 -11.61 7.81
C ALA A 24 26.86 -11.35 6.61
N GLU A 25 26.46 -10.09 6.36
CA GLU A 25 25.70 -9.66 5.17
C GLU A 25 26.52 -9.94 3.89
N GLN A 26 26.56 -11.20 3.46
CA GLN A 26 27.39 -11.63 2.34
C GLN A 26 26.60 -11.47 1.04
N MET A 27 26.87 -10.38 0.34
CA MET A 27 26.42 -10.18 -1.03
C MET A 27 27.00 -11.29 -1.92
N TYR A 28 26.24 -11.71 -2.92
CA TYR A 28 26.75 -12.66 -3.91
C TYR A 28 27.90 -12.03 -4.70
N GLU A 29 29.06 -12.67 -4.65
CA GLU A 29 30.25 -12.24 -5.40
C GLU A 29 30.15 -12.72 -6.85
N GLU A 30 29.67 -11.83 -7.71
CA GLU A 30 29.68 -12.04 -9.17
C GLU A 30 31.13 -12.09 -9.68
N ASP A 31 31.44 -13.13 -10.47
CA ASP A 31 32.68 -13.20 -11.24
C ASP A 31 32.79 -11.96 -12.17
N PRO A 32 34.01 -11.48 -12.49
CA PRO A 32 34.20 -10.30 -13.35
C PRO A 32 33.50 -10.42 -14.72
N LEU A 33 33.44 -11.63 -15.28
CA LEU A 33 32.78 -11.91 -16.55
C LEU A 33 31.25 -11.89 -16.43
N GLU A 34 30.70 -12.45 -15.35
CA GLU A 34 29.28 -12.32 -15.02
C GLU A 34 28.90 -10.84 -14.87
N ARG A 35 29.67 -10.08 -14.09
CA ARG A 35 29.45 -8.65 -13.85
C ARG A 35 29.43 -7.85 -15.16
N TRP A 36 30.40 -8.09 -16.04
CA TRP A 36 30.46 -7.43 -17.35
C TRP A 36 29.24 -7.75 -18.21
N GLY A 37 28.84 -9.03 -18.27
CA GLY A 37 27.64 -9.45 -18.99
C GLY A 37 26.37 -8.78 -18.44
N ASN A 38 26.21 -8.78 -17.11
CA ASN A 38 25.10 -8.11 -16.43
C ASN A 38 25.08 -6.61 -16.71
N GLN A 39 26.23 -5.93 -16.66
CA GLN A 39 26.33 -4.50 -16.90
C GLN A 39 25.87 -4.13 -18.32
N ILE A 40 26.27 -4.90 -19.34
CA ILE A 40 25.84 -4.64 -20.72
C ILE A 40 24.33 -4.89 -20.90
N ILE A 41 23.83 -6.02 -20.39
CA ILE A 41 22.40 -6.37 -20.47
C ILE A 41 21.55 -5.27 -19.81
N ASN A 42 21.94 -4.84 -18.61
CA ASN A 42 21.24 -3.78 -17.87
C ASN A 42 21.34 -2.42 -18.56
N SER A 43 22.51 -2.08 -19.13
CA SER A 43 22.70 -0.83 -19.88
C SER A 43 21.82 -0.78 -21.12
N LEU A 44 21.76 -1.87 -21.89
CA LEU A 44 20.89 -2.01 -23.06
C LEU A 44 19.41 -1.95 -22.67
N TYR A 45 19.02 -2.60 -21.57
CA TYR A 45 17.66 -2.52 -21.05
C TYR A 45 17.26 -1.09 -20.64
N MET A 46 18.14 -0.38 -19.95
CA MET A 46 17.91 1.02 -19.56
C MET A 46 17.85 1.95 -20.78
N MET A 47 18.75 1.78 -21.75
CA MET A 47 18.70 2.52 -23.01
C MET A 47 17.39 2.26 -23.76
N TRP A 48 16.90 1.01 -23.81
CA TRP A 48 15.61 0.68 -24.39
C TRP A 48 14.45 1.39 -23.67
N LYS A 49 14.43 1.37 -22.34
CA LYS A 49 13.38 2.04 -21.53
C LYS A 49 13.39 3.56 -21.72
N VAL A 50 14.56 4.19 -21.63
CA VAL A 50 14.72 5.64 -21.87
C VAL A 50 14.36 5.97 -23.32
N GLY A 51 14.80 5.14 -24.27
CA GLY A 51 14.49 5.27 -25.69
C GLY A 51 13.00 5.21 -25.97
N LEU A 52 12.25 4.29 -25.35
CA LEU A 52 10.79 4.24 -25.46
C LEU A 52 10.13 5.49 -24.87
N CYS A 53 10.54 5.94 -23.69
CA CYS A 53 10.01 7.17 -23.08
C CYS A 53 10.29 8.42 -23.91
N THR A 54 11.44 8.48 -24.57
CA THR A 54 11.87 9.62 -25.41
C THR A 54 11.57 9.38 -26.90
N SER A 55 10.89 8.29 -27.26
CA SER A 55 10.66 7.87 -28.64
C SER A 55 9.90 8.88 -29.48
N PRO A 56 8.96 9.71 -28.97
CA PRO A 56 8.34 10.76 -29.78
C PRO A 56 9.34 11.85 -30.20
N LEU A 57 10.29 12.20 -29.33
CA LEU A 57 11.33 13.19 -29.61
C LEU A 57 12.33 12.63 -30.63
N TRP A 58 12.83 11.41 -30.40
CA TRP A 58 13.75 10.75 -31.31
C TRP A 58 13.11 10.39 -32.65
N GLY A 59 11.87 9.92 -32.65
CA GLY A 59 11.11 9.61 -33.86
C GLY A 59 10.93 10.83 -34.75
N SER A 60 10.56 11.97 -34.17
CA SER A 60 10.48 13.25 -34.89
C SER A 60 11.84 13.69 -35.44
N ALA A 61 12.90 13.62 -34.62
CA ALA A 61 14.25 13.98 -35.05
C ALA A 61 14.80 13.07 -36.17
N LEU A 62 14.57 11.77 -36.07
CA LEU A 62 14.99 10.77 -37.06
C LEU A 62 14.17 10.89 -38.37
N TYR A 63 12.87 11.19 -38.27
CA TYR A 63 12.02 11.47 -39.41
C TYR A 63 12.47 12.73 -40.16
N ASN A 64 12.70 13.83 -39.45
CA ASN A 64 13.18 15.08 -40.04
C ASN A 64 14.56 14.94 -40.71
N LYS A 65 15.37 13.97 -40.27
CA LYS A 65 16.68 13.65 -40.85
C LYS A 65 16.62 12.57 -41.95
N GLY A 66 15.45 12.06 -42.31
CA GLY A 66 15.29 11.11 -43.41
C GLY A 66 15.71 9.66 -43.10
N TYR A 67 15.96 9.30 -41.84
CA TYR A 67 16.43 7.94 -41.48
C TYR A 67 15.41 6.82 -41.73
N PHE A 68 14.13 7.15 -42.00
CA PHE A 68 13.09 6.17 -42.36
C PHE A 68 12.99 5.91 -43.87
N GLN A 69 13.93 6.41 -44.68
CA GLN A 69 13.99 6.09 -46.11
C GLN A 69 14.56 4.69 -46.34
N LEU A 70 14.08 4.01 -47.40
CA LEU A 70 14.51 2.65 -47.79
C LEU A 70 16.04 2.50 -47.96
N GLN A 71 16.74 3.59 -48.29
CA GLN A 71 18.19 3.62 -48.50
C GLN A 71 19.00 3.51 -47.19
N GLU A 72 18.42 3.94 -46.06
CA GLU A 72 19.08 3.93 -44.74
C GLU A 72 18.77 2.64 -43.94
N LEU A 73 17.85 1.81 -44.44
CA LEU A 73 17.47 0.53 -43.82
C LEU A 73 18.67 -0.42 -43.59
N PRO A 74 19.66 -0.54 -44.52
CA PRO A 74 20.85 -1.35 -44.27
C PRO A 74 21.72 -0.85 -43.11
N PHE A 75 21.76 0.47 -42.86
CA PHE A 75 22.50 1.04 -41.74
C PHE A 75 21.81 0.69 -40.41
N ILE A 76 20.49 0.88 -40.32
CA ILE A 76 19.69 0.49 -39.15
C ILE A 76 19.84 -1.02 -38.87
N ALA A 77 19.78 -1.85 -39.92
CA ALA A 77 19.96 -3.29 -39.80
C ALA A 77 21.36 -3.66 -39.26
N LYS A 78 22.43 -3.00 -39.73
CA LYS A 78 23.79 -3.20 -39.20
C LYS A 78 23.90 -2.80 -37.73
N CYS A 79 23.33 -1.67 -37.33
CA CYS A 79 23.30 -1.23 -35.94
C CYS A 79 22.53 -2.21 -35.05
N ALA A 80 21.33 -2.61 -35.46
CA ALA A 80 20.51 -3.58 -34.74
C ALA A 80 21.22 -4.95 -34.63
N THR A 81 21.88 -5.39 -35.70
CA THR A 81 22.68 -6.64 -35.69
C THR A 81 23.87 -6.52 -34.74
N GLY A 82 24.60 -5.40 -34.76
CA GLY A 82 25.73 -5.16 -33.86
C GLY A 82 25.31 -5.18 -32.38
N VAL A 83 24.22 -4.48 -32.03
CA VAL A 83 23.63 -4.52 -30.69
C VAL A 83 23.17 -5.93 -30.33
N GLY A 84 22.54 -6.64 -31.27
CA GLY A 84 22.10 -8.03 -31.08
C GLY A 84 23.26 -8.99 -30.81
N VAL A 85 24.36 -8.88 -31.56
CA VAL A 85 25.57 -9.70 -31.34
C VAL A 85 26.18 -9.41 -29.97
N ILE A 86 26.32 -8.13 -29.59
CA ILE A 86 26.81 -7.75 -28.26
C ILE A 86 25.94 -8.38 -27.17
N LEU A 87 24.62 -8.29 -27.31
CA LEU A 87 23.67 -8.86 -26.36
C LEU A 87 23.80 -10.38 -26.23
N VAL A 88 23.88 -11.10 -27.36
CA VAL A 88 24.08 -12.57 -27.38
C VAL A 88 25.40 -12.95 -26.69
N ILE A 89 26.49 -12.26 -27.01
CA ILE A 89 27.80 -12.50 -26.39
C ILE A 89 27.71 -12.27 -24.87
N SER A 90 27.06 -11.19 -24.43
CA SER A 90 26.88 -10.89 -23.00
C SER A 90 26.10 -11.98 -22.27
N PHE A 91 25.02 -12.50 -22.87
CA PHE A 91 24.29 -13.64 -22.30
C PHE A 91 25.17 -14.89 -22.22
N CYS A 92 25.89 -15.23 -23.29
CA CYS A 92 26.80 -16.38 -23.33
C CYS A 92 27.89 -16.32 -22.25
N ILE A 93 28.57 -15.17 -22.14
CA ILE A 93 29.62 -14.96 -21.14
C ILE A 93 29.04 -15.06 -19.72
N ARG A 94 27.89 -14.44 -19.48
CA ARG A 94 27.18 -14.53 -18.19
C ARG A 94 26.84 -15.99 -17.84
N GLY A 95 26.22 -16.73 -18.77
CA GLY A 95 25.82 -18.12 -18.53
C GLY A 95 27.02 -19.05 -18.31
N LEU A 96 28.11 -18.87 -19.06
CA LEU A 96 29.36 -19.61 -18.86
C LEU A 96 30.00 -19.33 -17.49
N SER A 97 29.98 -18.07 -17.04
CA SER A 97 30.53 -17.68 -15.73
C SER A 97 29.71 -18.30 -14.59
N ARG A 98 28.38 -18.15 -14.64
CA ARG A 98 27.45 -18.75 -13.67
C ARG A 98 27.55 -20.27 -13.59
N ALA A 99 27.72 -20.95 -14.73
CA ALA A 99 27.89 -22.40 -14.79
C ALA A 99 29.21 -22.91 -14.16
N LYS A 100 30.17 -22.02 -13.89
CA LYS A 100 31.40 -22.34 -13.16
C LYS A 100 31.34 -21.98 -11.68
N ASN A 101 30.37 -21.16 -11.26
CA ASN A 101 30.24 -20.73 -9.88
C ASN A 101 29.41 -21.76 -9.07
N PRO A 102 30.02 -22.47 -8.09
CA PRO A 102 29.33 -23.52 -7.34
C PRO A 102 28.20 -22.97 -6.44
N ALA A 103 28.36 -21.76 -5.89
CA ALA A 103 27.32 -21.14 -5.06
C ALA A 103 26.08 -20.81 -5.91
N TYR A 104 26.30 -20.30 -7.13
CA TYR A 104 25.23 -20.02 -8.08
C TYR A 104 24.51 -21.29 -8.55
N LEU A 105 25.25 -22.36 -8.86
CA LEU A 105 24.65 -23.63 -9.25
C LEU A 105 23.80 -24.23 -8.14
N LYS A 106 24.23 -24.13 -6.88
CA LYS A 106 23.44 -24.57 -5.72
C LYS A 106 22.14 -23.77 -5.59
N PHE A 107 22.21 -22.45 -5.74
CA PHE A 107 21.03 -21.59 -5.80
C PHE A 107 20.07 -22.02 -6.92
N LEU A 108 20.59 -22.23 -8.14
CA LEU A 108 19.78 -22.57 -9.29
C LEU A 108 19.08 -23.92 -9.13
N ASP A 109 19.76 -24.91 -8.54
CA ASP A 109 19.16 -26.20 -8.18
C ASP A 109 18.01 -26.03 -7.18
N VAL A 110 18.21 -25.24 -6.12
CA VAL A 110 17.17 -24.94 -5.12
C VAL A 110 15.98 -24.24 -5.77
N LEU A 111 16.21 -23.28 -6.67
CA LEU A 111 15.13 -22.60 -7.40
C LEU A 111 14.34 -23.56 -8.27
N GLN A 112 15.01 -24.42 -9.05
CA GLN A 112 14.35 -25.42 -9.89
C GLN A 112 13.55 -26.44 -9.08
N ARG A 113 14.03 -26.82 -7.89
CA ARG A 113 13.26 -27.67 -6.97
C ARG A 113 12.05 -26.94 -6.40
N ALA A 114 12.18 -25.67 -6.03
CA ALA A 114 11.09 -24.85 -5.54
C ALA A 114 9.98 -24.60 -6.57
N GLU A 115 10.31 -24.55 -7.86
CA GLU A 115 9.32 -24.49 -8.95
C GLU A 115 8.43 -25.75 -9.03
N ASN A 116 8.94 -26.90 -8.55
CA ASN A 116 8.21 -28.18 -8.56
C ASN A 116 7.54 -28.49 -7.22
N ASP A 117 8.25 -28.26 -6.11
CA ASP A 117 7.77 -28.47 -4.73
C ASP A 117 8.23 -27.32 -3.84
N MET A 118 7.40 -26.28 -3.80
CA MET A 118 7.66 -25.06 -3.05
C MET A 118 7.57 -25.29 -1.54
N VAL A 119 6.64 -26.13 -1.08
CA VAL A 119 6.41 -26.36 0.36
C VAL A 119 7.62 -27.01 1.00
N ALA A 120 8.18 -28.05 0.37
CA ALA A 120 9.36 -28.73 0.89
C ALA A 120 10.65 -27.88 0.73
N THR A 121 10.76 -27.11 -0.35
CA THR A 121 12.01 -26.41 -0.71
C THR A 121 12.11 -25.00 -0.11
N LYS A 122 11.00 -24.42 0.38
CA LYS A 122 10.94 -23.06 0.93
C LYS A 122 12.07 -22.72 1.90
N PRO A 123 12.40 -23.53 2.93
CA PRO A 123 13.45 -23.18 3.89
C PRO A 123 14.84 -23.06 3.27
N GLU A 124 15.10 -23.79 2.17
CA GLU A 124 16.35 -23.67 1.42
C GLU A 124 16.33 -22.47 0.48
N LEU A 125 15.22 -22.21 -0.19
CA LEU A 125 15.07 -21.06 -1.10
C LEU A 125 15.21 -19.74 -0.35
N MET A 126 14.64 -19.65 0.86
CA MET A 126 14.73 -18.47 1.73
C MET A 126 16.15 -18.09 2.15
N LYS A 127 17.16 -18.93 1.86
CA LYS A 127 18.58 -18.58 2.05
C LYS A 127 19.15 -17.70 0.93
N TYR A 128 18.35 -17.40 -0.10
CA TYR A 128 18.78 -16.66 -1.26
C TYR A 128 17.85 -15.46 -1.52
N ASP A 129 18.40 -14.27 -1.70
CA ASP A 129 17.70 -13.13 -2.32
C ASP A 129 18.12 -13.03 -3.78
N PHE A 130 17.15 -12.91 -4.68
CA PHE A 130 17.34 -12.92 -6.13
C PHE A 130 16.21 -12.14 -6.80
N GLU A 131 16.32 -11.93 -8.11
CA GLU A 131 15.30 -11.21 -8.89
C GLU A 131 13.89 -11.78 -8.65
N PHE A 132 13.05 -10.97 -8.00
CA PHE A 132 11.72 -11.39 -7.55
C PHE A 132 10.85 -11.93 -8.68
N LYS A 133 11.02 -11.45 -9.92
CA LYS A 133 10.32 -11.98 -11.10
C LYS A 133 10.39 -13.51 -11.19
N SER A 134 11.49 -14.12 -10.76
CA SER A 134 11.71 -15.56 -10.84
C SER A 134 11.30 -16.32 -9.56
N TRP A 135 10.84 -15.63 -8.52
CA TRP A 135 10.30 -16.28 -7.32
C TRP A 135 9.03 -17.09 -7.69
N PRO A 136 8.89 -18.37 -7.30
CA PRO A 136 7.69 -19.14 -7.61
C PRO A 136 6.42 -18.51 -7.03
N VAL A 137 5.30 -18.56 -7.76
CA VAL A 137 4.01 -18.08 -7.23
C VAL A 137 3.53 -19.08 -6.17
N GLU A 138 3.28 -18.60 -4.96
CA GLU A 138 2.89 -19.46 -3.82
C GLU A 138 1.40 -19.45 -3.56
N TYR A 139 0.73 -18.39 -4.03
CA TYR A 139 -0.70 -18.24 -3.95
C TYR A 139 -1.20 -17.52 -5.20
N ASP A 140 -2.16 -18.14 -5.88
CA ASP A 140 -2.84 -17.54 -7.02
C ASP A 140 -4.33 -17.38 -6.69
N LEU A 141 -4.75 -16.13 -6.58
CA LEU A 141 -6.14 -15.80 -6.27
C LEU A 141 -7.08 -16.17 -7.43
N SER A 142 -6.57 -16.27 -8.68
CA SER A 142 -7.39 -16.66 -9.83
C SER A 142 -7.76 -18.14 -9.83
N ASP A 143 -6.99 -18.99 -9.16
CA ASP A 143 -7.24 -20.43 -9.04
C ASP A 143 -8.23 -20.76 -7.91
N THR A 144 -8.47 -19.82 -7.00
CA THR A 144 -9.40 -20.02 -5.88
C THR A 144 -10.83 -19.80 -6.35
N LYS A 145 -11.69 -20.83 -6.24
CA LYS A 145 -13.16 -20.72 -6.45
C LYS A 145 -13.84 -19.96 -5.30
N SER A 146 -13.19 -18.95 -4.75
CA SER A 146 -13.76 -18.11 -3.72
C SER A 146 -14.85 -17.25 -4.37
N PRO A 147 -16.04 -17.09 -3.75
CA PRO A 147 -16.97 -16.08 -4.19
C PRO A 147 -16.24 -14.75 -4.11
N THR A 148 -15.89 -14.19 -5.25
CA THR A 148 -15.36 -12.83 -5.32
C THR A 148 -16.32 -11.94 -4.54
N PRO A 149 -15.85 -11.19 -3.54
CA PRO A 149 -16.68 -10.20 -2.88
C PRO A 149 -17.30 -9.35 -3.99
N LYS A 150 -18.63 -9.26 -4.02
CA LYS A 150 -19.33 -8.48 -5.05
C LYS A 150 -18.72 -7.08 -5.04
N ALA A 151 -17.91 -6.78 -6.05
CA ALA A 151 -17.33 -5.46 -6.21
C ALA A 151 -18.47 -4.46 -6.04
N SER A 152 -18.34 -3.53 -5.10
CA SER A 152 -19.33 -2.47 -4.95
C SER A 152 -19.56 -1.88 -6.34
N PRO A 153 -20.81 -1.83 -6.83
CA PRO A 153 -21.08 -1.30 -8.14
C PRO A 153 -20.44 0.08 -8.20
N ARG A 154 -19.62 0.33 -9.23
CA ARG A 154 -19.17 1.69 -9.55
C ARG A 154 -20.41 2.56 -9.48
N VAL A 155 -20.46 3.51 -8.56
CA VAL A 155 -21.51 4.51 -8.53
C VAL A 155 -21.33 5.28 -9.83
N ALA A 156 -22.05 4.88 -10.87
CA ALA A 156 -22.12 5.61 -12.11
C ALA A 156 -22.80 6.94 -11.77
N VAL A 157 -22.01 8.00 -11.69
CA VAL A 157 -22.55 9.35 -11.57
C VAL A 157 -23.43 9.57 -12.80
N PRO A 158 -24.76 9.75 -12.65
CA PRO A 158 -25.62 9.96 -13.80
C PRO A 158 -25.28 11.35 -14.36
N GLN A 159 -24.62 11.42 -15.51
CA GLN A 159 -24.38 12.67 -16.22
C GLN A 159 -25.22 12.70 -17.50
N GLY A 160 -26.04 13.74 -17.63
CA GLY A 160 -27.00 13.91 -18.72
C GLY A 160 -26.34 13.89 -20.10
N ALA A 161 -26.99 13.24 -21.06
CA ALA A 161 -26.48 12.93 -22.39
C ALA A 161 -25.94 14.13 -23.19
N PHE A 162 -26.38 15.36 -22.88
CA PHE A 162 -25.96 16.58 -23.59
C PHE A 162 -24.63 17.18 -23.07
N GLN A 163 -24.25 16.92 -21.81
CA GLN A 163 -22.94 17.34 -21.25
C GLN A 163 -21.79 16.40 -21.66
N ASN A 164 -22.11 15.23 -22.23
CA ASN A 164 -21.14 14.20 -22.58
C ASN A 164 -20.33 14.47 -23.87
N ILE A 165 -20.79 15.34 -24.78
CA ILE A 165 -20.07 15.59 -26.05
C ILE A 165 -19.00 16.68 -25.90
N VAL A 166 -19.31 17.78 -25.18
CA VAL A 166 -18.38 18.89 -24.94
C VAL A 166 -17.22 18.49 -24.00
N SER A 167 -17.43 17.46 -23.17
CA SER A 167 -16.44 16.94 -22.24
C SER A 167 -15.49 15.90 -22.83
N ILE A 168 -15.74 15.38 -24.05
CA ILE A 168 -14.90 14.33 -24.66
C ILE A 168 -13.42 14.76 -24.77
N PRO A 169 -13.07 15.96 -25.29
CA PRO A 169 -11.67 16.35 -25.38
C PRO A 169 -10.99 16.41 -24.00
N PHE A 170 -11.69 16.94 -22.99
CA PHE A 170 -11.18 17.00 -21.62
C PHE A 170 -11.02 15.62 -20.99
N ARG A 171 -11.94 14.68 -21.25
CA ARG A 171 -11.83 13.28 -20.81
C ARG A 171 -10.63 12.59 -21.45
N VAL A 172 -10.39 12.82 -22.75
CA VAL A 172 -9.21 12.28 -23.44
C VAL A 172 -7.92 12.85 -22.82
N ILE A 173 -7.86 14.17 -22.59
CA ILE A 173 -6.69 14.80 -21.95
C ILE A 173 -6.49 14.27 -20.53
N ALA A 174 -7.56 14.17 -19.74
CA ALA A 174 -7.53 13.63 -18.38
C ALA A 174 -7.05 12.17 -18.36
N TYR A 175 -7.58 11.34 -19.27
CA TYR A 175 -7.16 9.95 -19.47
C TYR A 175 -5.67 9.87 -19.81
N LEU A 176 -5.20 10.66 -20.78
CA LEU A 176 -3.79 10.68 -21.16
C LEU A 176 -2.92 11.16 -20.00
N ALA A 177 -3.32 12.23 -19.30
CA ALA A 177 -2.56 12.78 -18.18
C ALA A 177 -2.38 11.75 -17.06
N ILE A 178 -3.45 11.10 -16.60
CA ILE A 178 -3.38 10.15 -15.50
C ILE A 178 -2.60 8.88 -15.89
N HIS A 179 -2.76 8.37 -17.11
CA HIS A 179 -2.10 7.13 -17.55
C HIS A 179 -0.63 7.31 -17.96
N THR A 180 -0.18 8.54 -18.20
CA THR A 180 1.22 8.84 -18.53
C THR A 180 2.02 9.28 -17.32
N PHE A 181 1.63 10.34 -16.62
CA PHE A 181 2.39 10.89 -15.50
C PHE A 181 1.58 11.02 -14.20
N GLY A 182 0.27 11.24 -14.27
CA GLY A 182 -0.55 11.56 -13.09
C GLY A 182 -0.53 10.45 -12.03
N ILE A 183 -0.69 9.18 -12.42
CA ILE A 183 -0.62 8.08 -11.44
C ILE A 183 0.77 7.95 -10.79
N ARG A 184 1.83 8.34 -11.52
CA ARG A 184 3.22 8.35 -11.02
C ARG A 184 3.49 9.53 -10.08
N LEU A 185 2.71 10.61 -10.16
CA LEU A 185 2.75 11.70 -9.19
C LEU A 185 1.98 11.34 -7.92
N ILE A 186 0.86 10.61 -8.06
CA ILE A 186 0.09 10.12 -6.92
C ILE A 186 0.90 9.06 -6.15
N TYR A 187 1.54 8.13 -6.86
CA TYR A 187 2.40 7.07 -6.32
C TYR A 187 3.82 7.12 -6.91
N PRO A 188 4.69 8.04 -6.43
CA PRO A 188 6.07 8.14 -6.91
C PRO A 188 6.90 6.87 -6.66
N GLY A 189 6.52 5.99 -5.74
CA GLY A 189 7.19 4.72 -5.50
C GLY A 189 7.29 3.79 -6.72
N VAL A 190 6.45 3.96 -7.76
CA VAL A 190 6.56 3.20 -9.03
C VAL A 190 7.69 3.68 -9.94
N LEU A 191 8.29 4.84 -9.65
CA LEU A 191 9.34 5.41 -10.49
C LEU A 191 10.62 4.59 -10.32
N GLY A 192 11.06 3.93 -11.40
CA GLY A 192 12.27 3.11 -11.38
C GLY A 192 13.52 3.87 -10.92
N VAL A 193 13.60 5.18 -11.13
CA VAL A 193 14.69 6.02 -10.61
C VAL A 193 14.67 6.09 -9.08
N LEU A 194 13.49 6.31 -8.48
CA LEU A 194 13.34 6.33 -7.02
C LEU A 194 13.67 4.96 -6.42
N GLN A 195 13.16 3.88 -7.03
CA GLN A 195 13.47 2.53 -6.59
C GLN A 195 14.96 2.20 -6.69
N ALA A 196 15.65 2.65 -7.75
CA ALA A 196 17.09 2.48 -7.89
C ALA A 196 17.88 3.22 -6.80
N VAL A 197 17.43 4.42 -6.40
CA VAL A 197 18.04 5.17 -5.28
C VAL A 197 17.83 4.43 -3.96
N LEU A 198 16.65 3.83 -3.76
CA LEU A 198 16.29 3.14 -2.52
C LEU A 198 16.75 1.68 -2.47
N GLU A 199 17.18 1.08 -3.58
CA GLU A 199 17.47 -0.36 -3.74
C GLU A 199 18.31 -0.93 -2.59
N LYS A 200 19.40 -0.24 -2.23
CA LYS A 200 20.28 -0.67 -1.12
C LYS A 200 19.58 -0.63 0.24
N GLY A 201 18.77 0.39 0.48
CA GLY A 201 17.98 0.53 1.70
C GLY A 201 16.90 -0.55 1.80
N LEU A 202 16.20 -0.82 0.70
CA LEU A 202 15.19 -1.88 0.61
C LEU A 202 15.81 -3.26 0.84
N LEU A 203 16.96 -3.54 0.21
CA LEU A 203 17.68 -4.80 0.43
C LEU A 203 18.06 -4.97 1.90
N LYS A 204 18.65 -3.95 2.54
CA LYS A 204 19.00 -3.99 3.96
C LYS A 204 17.77 -4.18 4.85
N GLY A 205 16.68 -3.49 4.55
CA GLY A 205 15.40 -3.63 5.25
C GLY A 205 14.85 -5.05 5.17
N ARG A 206 14.83 -5.63 3.96
CA ARG A 206 14.43 -7.02 3.74
C ARG A 206 15.32 -8.01 4.48
N THR A 207 16.64 -7.83 4.42
CA THR A 207 17.61 -8.64 5.16
C THR A 207 17.35 -8.62 6.65
N ARG A 208 17.08 -7.43 7.23
CA ARG A 208 16.69 -7.29 8.63
C ARG A 208 15.39 -8.06 8.93
N LEU A 209 14.37 -7.96 8.08
CA LEU A 209 13.11 -8.69 8.25
C LEU A 209 13.33 -10.20 8.26
N ILE A 210 14.17 -10.73 7.38
CA ILE A 210 14.45 -12.16 7.27
C ILE A 210 15.34 -12.65 8.42
N GLU A 211 16.50 -12.04 8.62
CA GLU A 211 17.53 -12.56 9.55
C GLU A 211 17.24 -12.23 11.02
N VAL A 212 16.67 -11.05 11.32
CA VAL A 212 16.42 -10.61 12.70
C VAL A 212 15.03 -11.01 13.16
N TYR A 213 14.03 -10.88 12.29
CA TYR A 213 12.63 -11.09 12.65
C TYR A 213 12.03 -12.39 12.12
N ALA A 214 12.84 -13.27 11.52
CA ALA A 214 12.43 -14.55 10.94
C ALA A 214 11.31 -14.42 9.90
N GLY A 215 11.29 -13.31 9.16
CA GLY A 215 10.32 -13.04 8.11
C GLY A 215 10.47 -13.98 6.92
N GLN A 216 9.33 -14.33 6.33
CA GLN A 216 9.24 -15.19 5.15
C GLN A 216 8.65 -14.40 3.98
N ARG A 217 9.35 -14.38 2.85
CA ARG A 217 8.93 -13.64 1.65
C ARG A 217 8.01 -14.52 0.80
N TYR A 218 6.98 -13.96 0.21
CA TYR A 218 6.00 -14.65 -0.64
C TYR A 218 5.74 -13.88 -1.92
N LYS A 219 5.44 -14.62 -3.00
CA LYS A 219 4.83 -14.05 -4.20
C LYS A 219 3.37 -14.45 -4.30
N LEU A 220 2.50 -13.45 -4.21
CA LEU A 220 1.06 -13.60 -4.38
C LEU A 220 0.67 -13.13 -5.78
N LYS A 221 -0.24 -13.85 -6.45
CA LYS A 221 -0.77 -13.45 -7.75
C LYS A 221 -2.23 -13.02 -7.61
N THR A 222 -2.53 -11.82 -8.09
CA THR A 222 -3.86 -11.19 -8.04
C THR A 222 -4.76 -11.70 -9.17
N VAL A 223 -6.06 -11.42 -9.07
CA VAL A 223 -7.06 -11.78 -10.09
C VAL A 223 -6.78 -11.17 -11.48
N ASP A 224 -6.08 -10.03 -11.54
CA ASP A 224 -5.68 -9.36 -12.77
C ASP A 224 -4.26 -9.73 -13.24
N GLY A 225 -3.66 -10.75 -12.61
CA GLY A 225 -2.38 -11.35 -13.02
C GLY A 225 -1.14 -10.60 -12.55
N ASN A 226 -1.28 -9.60 -11.67
CA ASN A 226 -0.13 -8.95 -11.05
C ASN A 226 0.50 -9.85 -9.98
N SER A 227 1.82 -9.79 -9.85
CA SER A 227 2.56 -10.39 -8.74
C SER A 227 2.80 -9.36 -7.66
N ILE A 228 2.50 -9.69 -6.40
CA ILE A 228 2.68 -8.84 -5.22
C ILE A 228 3.78 -9.43 -4.34
N ASP A 229 4.80 -8.61 -4.08
CA ASP A 229 5.91 -8.92 -3.18
C ASP A 229 5.48 -8.72 -1.73
N THR A 230 5.48 -9.80 -0.96
CA THR A 230 4.88 -9.86 0.38
C THR A 230 5.87 -10.46 1.37
N MET A 231 5.88 -9.96 2.60
CA MET A 231 6.67 -10.46 3.72
C MET A 231 5.76 -10.79 4.89
N VAL A 232 5.89 -12.00 5.44
CA VAL A 232 5.08 -12.51 6.54
C VAL A 232 5.96 -12.75 7.75
N LEU A 233 5.50 -12.29 8.90
CA LEU A 233 6.07 -12.59 10.20
C LEU A 233 4.99 -13.23 11.06
N ASP A 234 5.00 -14.56 11.14
CA ASP A 234 4.08 -15.31 11.99
C ASP A 234 4.68 -15.45 13.40
N ARG A 235 3.96 -14.94 14.39
CA ARG A 235 4.41 -14.80 15.77
C ARG A 235 3.49 -15.46 16.79
N ARG A 236 2.51 -16.24 16.34
CA ARG A 236 1.53 -16.96 17.20
C ARG A 236 2.19 -17.77 18.31
N SER A 237 3.36 -18.36 18.04
CA SER A 237 4.10 -19.18 19.01
C SER A 237 5.07 -18.41 19.92
N SER A 238 5.28 -17.11 19.69
CA SER A 238 6.45 -16.40 20.21
C SER A 238 6.10 -15.12 20.98
N TYR A 239 4.92 -14.53 20.75
CA TYR A 239 4.51 -13.27 21.35
C TYR A 239 3.05 -13.29 21.78
N ALA A 240 2.72 -12.58 22.86
CA ALA A 240 1.36 -12.52 23.39
C ALA A 240 0.33 -11.96 22.38
N ASN A 241 0.74 -10.99 21.56
CA ASN A 241 -0.10 -10.42 20.51
C ASN A 241 -0.03 -11.18 19.18
N GLY A 242 0.71 -12.30 19.12
CA GLY A 242 1.00 -13.05 17.91
C GLY A 242 -0.23 -13.64 17.22
N ASP A 243 -1.31 -13.91 17.96
CA ASP A 243 -2.58 -14.39 17.41
C ASP A 243 -3.33 -13.35 16.58
N THR A 244 -2.99 -12.07 16.74
CA THR A 244 -3.54 -10.99 15.93
C THR A 244 -2.56 -10.66 14.80
N LEU A 245 -3.05 -10.71 13.56
CA LEU A 245 -2.29 -10.33 12.38
C LEU A 245 -2.53 -8.85 12.05
N VAL A 246 -1.47 -8.09 11.82
CA VAL A 246 -1.54 -6.73 11.28
C VAL A 246 -1.10 -6.72 9.82
N ILE A 247 -2.00 -6.37 8.92
CA ILE A 247 -1.68 -6.16 7.50
C ILE A 247 -1.36 -4.67 7.29
N CYS A 248 -0.13 -4.39 6.88
CA CYS A 248 0.42 -3.05 6.74
C CYS A 248 0.31 -2.56 5.28
N CYS A 249 -0.30 -1.39 5.07
CA CYS A 249 -0.45 -0.74 3.78
C CYS A 249 0.33 0.57 3.75
N GLU A 250 1.33 0.64 2.89
CA GLU A 250 2.32 1.71 2.85
C GLU A 250 1.82 3.03 2.25
N GLY A 251 2.66 4.07 2.38
CA GLY A 251 2.47 5.36 1.76
C GLY A 251 2.82 5.37 0.26
N ASN A 252 2.64 6.53 -0.40
CA ASN A 252 2.80 6.67 -1.85
C ASN A 252 4.25 6.54 -2.38
N ALA A 253 5.22 6.57 -1.47
CA ALA A 253 6.62 6.25 -1.68
C ALA A 253 7.14 5.27 -0.61
N GLY A 254 6.23 4.60 0.11
CA GLY A 254 6.56 3.65 1.16
C GLY A 254 6.75 2.24 0.58
N PHE A 255 7.61 1.47 1.24
CA PHE A 255 7.92 0.09 0.89
C PHE A 255 7.94 -0.74 2.16
N TYR A 256 7.38 -1.95 2.12
CA TYR A 256 7.26 -2.75 3.34
C TYR A 256 8.63 -3.02 3.98
N GLU A 257 9.70 -3.06 3.18
CA GLU A 257 11.06 -3.36 3.66
C GLU A 257 11.56 -2.37 4.72
N ILE A 258 11.11 -1.11 4.66
CA ILE A 258 11.62 0.00 5.48
C ILE A 258 10.50 0.87 6.07
N GLY A 259 9.25 0.44 5.93
CA GLY A 259 8.07 1.24 6.22
C GLY A 259 7.37 0.85 7.52
N THR A 260 6.05 0.89 7.45
CA THR A 260 5.10 0.75 8.56
C THR A 260 5.17 -0.58 9.30
N VAL A 261 5.72 -1.64 8.70
CA VAL A 261 5.77 -2.99 9.31
C VAL A 261 6.51 -3.05 10.65
N ILE A 262 7.47 -2.14 10.88
CA ILE A 262 8.28 -2.15 12.11
C ILE A 262 7.44 -1.83 13.35
N THR A 263 6.48 -0.92 13.23
CA THR A 263 5.62 -0.50 14.34
C THR A 263 4.83 -1.66 14.98
N PRO A 264 4.02 -2.44 14.23
CA PRO A 264 3.32 -3.60 14.79
C PRO A 264 4.27 -4.76 15.13
N ILE A 265 5.43 -4.87 14.46
CA ILE A 265 6.48 -5.82 14.84
C ILE A 265 6.97 -5.52 16.27
N GLU A 266 7.29 -4.26 16.58
CA GLU A 266 7.77 -3.88 17.90
C GLU A 266 6.67 -4.01 18.97
N ALA A 267 5.40 -3.84 18.58
CA ALA A 267 4.24 -4.10 19.43
C ALA A 267 3.88 -5.61 19.59
N GLY A 268 4.67 -6.52 19.01
CA GLY A 268 4.57 -7.97 19.23
C GLY A 268 3.51 -8.70 18.41
N TYR A 269 2.94 -8.07 17.38
CA TYR A 269 1.92 -8.69 16.52
C TYR A 269 2.55 -9.58 15.44
N SER A 270 1.77 -10.54 14.92
CA SER A 270 2.06 -11.10 13.60
C SER A 270 1.85 -10.04 12.53
N VAL A 271 2.64 -10.03 11.47
CA VAL A 271 2.63 -8.94 10.48
C VAL A 271 2.69 -9.46 9.05
N ILE A 272 1.91 -8.83 8.17
CA ILE A 272 2.12 -8.89 6.73
C ILE A 272 2.49 -7.48 6.23
N GLY A 273 3.64 -7.38 5.60
CA GLY A 273 4.01 -6.25 4.76
C GLY A 273 3.91 -6.62 3.29
N TRP A 274 3.45 -5.71 2.44
CA TRP A 274 3.37 -5.94 1.00
C TRP A 274 3.65 -4.64 0.24
N ASN A 275 4.14 -4.78 -0.99
CA ASN A 275 4.41 -3.64 -1.87
C ASN A 275 3.24 -3.43 -2.83
N HIS A 276 2.78 -2.18 -2.95
CA HIS A 276 1.79 -1.73 -3.93
C HIS A 276 2.12 -2.24 -5.36
N PRO A 277 1.12 -2.49 -6.23
CA PRO A 277 1.34 -2.70 -7.66
C PRO A 277 2.39 -1.75 -8.26
N GLY A 278 3.45 -2.32 -8.84
CA GLY A 278 4.57 -1.58 -9.44
C GLY A 278 5.68 -1.13 -8.48
N PHE A 279 5.57 -1.40 -7.17
CA PHE A 279 6.61 -1.07 -6.18
C PHE A 279 7.53 -2.26 -5.93
N GLY A 280 8.84 -2.02 -5.91
CA GLY A 280 9.83 -3.05 -5.55
C GLY A 280 9.71 -4.27 -6.47
N GLY A 281 9.48 -5.45 -5.89
CA GLY A 281 9.23 -6.67 -6.66
C GLY A 281 7.84 -6.73 -7.34
N SER A 282 6.86 -5.97 -6.86
CA SER A 282 5.48 -6.05 -7.35
C SER A 282 5.33 -5.55 -8.79
N THR A 283 4.49 -6.21 -9.58
CA THR A 283 4.17 -5.81 -10.96
C THR A 283 2.91 -4.94 -11.02
N GLY A 284 2.63 -4.34 -12.17
CA GLY A 284 1.43 -3.54 -12.39
C GLY A 284 1.64 -2.04 -12.17
N MET A 285 0.54 -1.34 -11.88
CA MET A 285 0.51 0.09 -11.56
C MET A 285 -0.60 0.33 -10.51
N PRO A 286 -0.41 1.25 -9.56
CA PRO A 286 -1.25 1.42 -8.37
C PRO A 286 -2.52 2.21 -8.68
N TYR A 287 -3.22 1.82 -9.75
CA TYR A 287 -4.57 2.29 -9.99
C TYR A 287 -5.50 1.72 -8.92
N PRO A 288 -6.58 2.44 -8.57
CA PRO A 288 -7.58 1.99 -7.59
C PRO A 288 -7.94 0.51 -7.70
N ALA A 289 -8.24 0.01 -8.90
CA ALA A 289 -8.62 -1.39 -9.10
C ALA A 289 -7.48 -2.39 -8.80
N GLN A 290 -6.23 -2.05 -9.15
CA GLN A 290 -5.09 -2.94 -8.89
C GLN A 290 -4.70 -2.92 -7.41
N GLU A 291 -4.81 -1.77 -6.74
CA GLU A 291 -4.64 -1.67 -5.28
C GLU A 291 -5.64 -2.56 -4.55
N GLN A 292 -6.91 -2.51 -4.95
CA GLN A 292 -7.97 -3.36 -4.40
C GLN A 292 -7.69 -4.85 -4.63
N ASN A 293 -7.32 -5.23 -5.85
CA ASN A 293 -6.97 -6.62 -6.17
C ASN A 293 -5.74 -7.12 -5.38
N ALA A 294 -4.78 -6.23 -5.11
CA ALA A 294 -3.58 -6.56 -4.35
C ALA A 294 -3.89 -6.81 -2.87
N ILE A 295 -4.59 -5.89 -2.19
CA ILE A 295 -4.96 -6.09 -0.79
C ILE A 295 -5.94 -7.27 -0.62
N ASP A 296 -6.80 -7.53 -1.61
CA ASP A 296 -7.67 -8.70 -1.64
C ASP A 296 -6.86 -10.01 -1.65
N ALA A 297 -5.85 -10.10 -2.52
CA ALA A 297 -4.96 -11.25 -2.57
C ALA A 297 -4.20 -11.46 -1.26
N VAL A 298 -3.76 -10.37 -0.61
CA VAL A 298 -3.08 -10.43 0.70
C VAL A 298 -4.00 -10.95 1.81
N ILE A 299 -5.24 -10.45 1.89
CA ILE A 299 -6.21 -10.88 2.91
C ILE A 299 -6.63 -12.34 2.67
N GLN A 300 -6.94 -12.71 1.43
CA GLN A 300 -7.32 -14.07 1.09
C GLN A 300 -6.16 -15.05 1.34
N PHE A 301 -4.92 -14.65 1.07
CA PHE A 301 -3.73 -15.43 1.45
C PHE A 301 -3.62 -15.60 2.97
N ALA A 302 -3.84 -14.53 3.75
CA ALA A 302 -3.80 -14.59 5.20
C ALA A 302 -4.85 -15.55 5.80
N ILE A 303 -6.05 -15.57 5.22
CA ILE A 303 -7.15 -16.42 5.67
C ILE A 303 -6.93 -17.87 5.22
N ASN A 304 -6.73 -18.08 3.92
CA ASN A 304 -6.81 -19.40 3.31
C ASN A 304 -5.50 -20.20 3.43
N ILE A 305 -4.35 -19.52 3.48
CA ILE A 305 -3.04 -20.17 3.51
C ILE A 305 -2.39 -20.05 4.89
N LEU A 306 -2.39 -18.87 5.50
CA LEU A 306 -1.80 -18.67 6.83
C LEU A 306 -2.73 -19.09 7.98
N GLY A 307 -4.03 -19.22 7.71
CA GLY A 307 -5.04 -19.68 8.67
C GLY A 307 -5.41 -18.67 9.75
N PHE A 308 -5.23 -17.36 9.49
CA PHE A 308 -5.74 -16.34 10.40
C PHE A 308 -7.26 -16.20 10.23
N LYS A 309 -7.99 -16.15 11.34
CA LYS A 309 -9.41 -15.79 11.32
C LYS A 309 -9.56 -14.31 11.02
N VAL A 310 -10.58 -13.93 10.25
CA VAL A 310 -10.86 -12.53 9.87
C VAL A 310 -10.99 -11.63 11.11
N GLU A 311 -11.67 -12.11 12.16
CA GLU A 311 -11.85 -11.45 13.46
C GLU A 311 -10.53 -11.20 14.24
N ASN A 312 -9.42 -11.81 13.80
CA ASN A 312 -8.08 -11.62 14.36
C ASN A 312 -7.15 -10.82 13.42
N ILE A 313 -7.68 -10.22 12.35
CA ILE A 313 -6.91 -9.38 11.43
C ILE A 313 -7.16 -7.92 11.76
N MET A 314 -6.09 -7.15 11.95
CA MET A 314 -6.10 -5.69 11.99
C MET A 314 -5.51 -5.14 10.70
N LEU A 315 -6.07 -4.03 10.21
CA LEU A 315 -5.53 -3.31 9.07
C LEU A 315 -4.83 -2.05 9.54
N PHE A 316 -3.60 -1.83 9.09
CA PHE A 316 -2.82 -0.64 9.39
C PHE A 316 -2.43 0.08 8.10
N GLY A 317 -2.85 1.33 7.94
CA GLY A 317 -2.57 2.14 6.76
C GLY A 317 -1.86 3.42 7.13
N TRP A 318 -0.84 3.80 6.36
CA TRP A 318 -0.20 5.11 6.47
C TRP A 318 -0.47 5.93 5.22
N SER A 319 -0.88 7.19 5.41
CA SER A 319 -1.09 8.13 4.31
C SER A 319 -2.08 7.58 3.26
N ILE A 320 -1.65 7.47 2.01
CA ILE A 320 -2.43 6.90 0.91
C ILE A 320 -2.80 5.43 1.13
N GLY A 321 -2.05 4.69 1.96
CA GLY A 321 -2.35 3.30 2.35
C GLY A 321 -3.69 3.16 3.08
N GLY A 322 -4.22 4.26 3.62
CA GLY A 322 -5.60 4.33 4.13
C GLY A 322 -6.65 3.97 3.08
N TYR A 323 -6.37 4.13 1.78
CA TYR A 323 -7.23 3.68 0.69
C TYR A 323 -7.37 2.16 0.63
N ALA A 324 -6.25 1.43 0.59
CA ALA A 324 -6.28 -0.03 0.58
C ALA A 324 -6.96 -0.59 1.84
N VAL A 325 -6.65 0.01 3.00
CA VAL A 325 -7.25 -0.35 4.29
C VAL A 325 -8.75 -0.11 4.32
N SER A 326 -9.23 1.05 3.87
CA SER A 326 -10.66 1.37 3.91
C SER A 326 -11.47 0.50 2.94
N TRP A 327 -10.95 0.20 1.75
CA TRP A 327 -11.58 -0.75 0.84
C TRP A 327 -11.64 -2.16 1.43
N ALA A 328 -10.54 -2.63 2.03
CA ALA A 328 -10.49 -3.94 2.67
C ALA A 328 -11.47 -4.02 3.85
N ALA A 329 -11.52 -3.01 4.71
CA ALA A 329 -12.44 -2.97 5.84
C ALA A 329 -13.92 -2.96 5.39
N MET A 330 -14.25 -2.24 4.32
CA MET A 330 -15.58 -2.28 3.71
C MET A 330 -15.95 -3.67 3.17
N THR A 331 -14.97 -4.36 2.59
CA THR A 331 -15.18 -5.65 1.89
C THR A 331 -15.19 -6.84 2.85
N TYR A 332 -14.43 -6.75 3.94
CA TYR A 332 -14.29 -7.74 5.00
C TYR A 332 -14.79 -7.14 6.33
N PRO A 333 -16.11 -6.99 6.52
CA PRO A 333 -16.68 -6.26 7.66
C PRO A 333 -16.37 -6.89 9.02
N ASP A 334 -16.03 -8.19 9.05
CA ASP A 334 -15.68 -8.94 10.26
C ASP A 334 -14.21 -8.77 10.69
N ILE A 335 -13.43 -7.95 9.97
CA ILE A 335 -12.06 -7.60 10.38
C ILE A 335 -12.06 -6.98 11.77
N LYS A 336 -11.08 -7.34 12.59
CA LYS A 336 -10.97 -6.95 14.00
C LYS A 336 -11.08 -5.44 14.21
N SER A 337 -10.27 -4.69 13.47
CA SER A 337 -10.18 -3.23 13.61
C SER A 337 -9.31 -2.58 12.53
N VAL A 338 -9.45 -1.26 12.38
CA VAL A 338 -8.67 -0.44 11.46
C VAL A 338 -7.88 0.63 12.23
N VAL A 339 -6.58 0.74 11.95
CA VAL A 339 -5.71 1.84 12.39
C VAL A 339 -5.24 2.59 11.15
N ILE A 340 -5.43 3.91 11.10
CA ILE A 340 -4.93 4.72 9.99
C ILE A 340 -4.14 5.93 10.51
N ASP A 341 -2.89 6.03 10.09
CA ASP A 341 -1.95 7.10 10.44
C ASP A 341 -1.79 8.09 9.28
N ALA A 342 -1.87 9.39 9.59
CA ALA A 342 -1.56 10.48 8.67
C ALA A 342 -2.32 10.40 7.34
N THR A 343 -3.60 10.04 7.38
CA THR A 343 -4.41 9.84 6.16
C THR A 343 -5.35 11.02 5.88
N PHE A 344 -6.18 10.87 4.86
CA PHE A 344 -7.14 11.85 4.40
C PHE A 344 -8.52 11.22 4.16
N ASP A 345 -9.54 12.04 3.97
CA ASP A 345 -10.88 11.58 3.64
C ASP A 345 -11.09 11.36 2.14
N ASP A 346 -10.49 12.22 1.31
CA ASP A 346 -10.55 12.21 -0.15
C ASP A 346 -9.25 12.81 -0.69
N ILE A 347 -8.66 12.21 -1.74
CA ILE A 347 -7.42 12.71 -2.37
C ILE A 347 -7.63 14.03 -3.11
N MET A 348 -8.86 14.34 -3.55
CA MET A 348 -9.15 15.48 -4.41
C MET A 348 -8.65 16.82 -3.85
N PRO A 349 -8.91 17.19 -2.59
CA PRO A 349 -8.45 18.46 -2.04
C PRO A 349 -6.92 18.56 -1.97
N LEU A 350 -6.24 17.44 -1.70
CA LEU A 350 -4.78 17.36 -1.67
C LEU A 350 -4.19 17.52 -3.06
N ALA A 351 -4.77 16.88 -4.08
CA ALA A 351 -4.29 17.03 -5.45
C ALA A 351 -4.49 18.46 -5.97
N LEU A 352 -5.62 19.09 -5.66
CA LEU A 352 -5.89 20.47 -6.06
C LEU A 352 -4.97 21.48 -5.36
N SER A 353 -4.53 21.22 -4.13
CA SER A 353 -3.60 22.11 -3.43
C SER A 353 -2.18 22.06 -4.01
N GLN A 354 -1.83 20.98 -4.72
CA GLN A 354 -0.51 20.81 -5.35
C GLN A 354 -0.47 21.19 -6.84
N MET A 355 -1.64 21.39 -7.46
CA MET A 355 -1.75 21.65 -8.89
C MET A 355 -2.08 23.11 -9.19
N PRO A 356 -1.59 23.68 -10.30
CA PRO A 356 -2.00 25.01 -10.75
C PRO A 356 -3.53 25.10 -10.97
N SER A 357 -4.16 26.18 -10.51
CA SER A 357 -5.62 26.35 -10.57
C SER A 357 -6.20 26.27 -11.99
N TRP A 358 -5.43 26.63 -13.03
CA TRP A 358 -5.86 26.52 -14.43
C TRP A 358 -6.02 25.07 -14.92
N LEU A 359 -5.46 24.08 -14.21
CA LEU A 359 -5.65 22.65 -14.47
C LEU A 359 -6.79 22.02 -13.67
N GLU A 360 -7.46 22.77 -12.79
CA GLU A 360 -8.42 22.25 -11.82
C GLU A 360 -9.48 21.32 -12.44
N SER A 361 -10.10 21.71 -13.55
CA SER A 361 -11.14 20.90 -14.21
C SER A 361 -10.59 19.57 -14.75
N ILE A 362 -9.38 19.57 -15.30
CA ILE A 362 -8.72 18.36 -15.81
C ILE A 362 -8.31 17.46 -14.66
N VAL A 363 -7.76 18.02 -13.58
CA VAL A 363 -7.37 17.28 -12.37
C VAL A 363 -8.59 16.63 -11.73
N LYS A 364 -9.69 17.39 -11.57
CA LYS A 364 -10.96 16.87 -11.05
C LYS A 364 -11.47 15.68 -11.87
N LEU A 365 -11.47 15.83 -13.19
CA LEU A 365 -11.92 14.78 -14.11
C LEU A 365 -11.02 13.54 -14.05
N ALA A 366 -9.70 13.74 -14.14
CA ALA A 366 -8.71 12.66 -14.11
C ALA A 366 -8.77 11.85 -12.81
N ILE A 367 -8.87 12.52 -11.66
CA ILE A 367 -8.97 11.86 -10.36
C ILE A 367 -10.30 11.12 -10.24
N ARG A 368 -11.43 11.77 -10.51
CA ARG A 368 -12.74 11.11 -10.33
C ARG A 368 -12.95 9.92 -11.27
N GLU A 369 -12.45 9.97 -12.49
CA GLU A 369 -12.65 8.87 -13.45
C GLU A 369 -11.60 7.75 -13.32
N HIS A 370 -10.39 8.03 -12.84
CA HIS A 370 -9.27 7.07 -12.93
C HIS A 370 -8.45 6.86 -11.65
N ALA A 371 -8.54 7.75 -10.67
CA ALA A 371 -7.77 7.68 -9.42
C ALA A 371 -8.61 8.13 -8.20
N ASN A 372 -9.87 7.71 -8.13
CA ASN A 372 -10.80 8.14 -7.09
C ASN A 372 -10.48 7.44 -5.76
N LEU A 373 -9.63 8.07 -4.95
CA LEU A 373 -9.27 7.61 -3.61
C LEU A 373 -10.14 8.31 -2.57
N ASP A 374 -11.37 7.83 -2.39
CA ASP A 374 -12.31 8.29 -1.36
C ASP A 374 -12.33 7.30 -0.19
N ILE A 375 -11.50 7.60 0.82
CA ILE A 375 -11.32 6.77 2.01
C ILE A 375 -12.57 6.81 2.88
N TYR A 376 -13.23 7.97 2.96
CA TYR A 376 -14.46 8.10 3.73
C TYR A 376 -15.60 7.26 3.15
N GLU A 377 -15.82 7.28 1.82
CA GLU A 377 -16.87 6.50 1.17
C GLU A 377 -16.75 5.00 1.48
N GLN A 378 -15.52 4.50 1.59
CA GLN A 378 -15.24 3.10 1.91
C GLN A 378 -15.32 2.86 3.41
N LEU A 379 -14.58 3.62 4.22
CA LEU A 379 -14.46 3.40 5.66
C LEU A 379 -15.78 3.62 6.41
N SER A 380 -16.65 4.50 5.91
CA SER A 380 -17.99 4.73 6.47
C SER A 380 -18.90 3.49 6.46
N LYS A 381 -18.59 2.51 5.61
CA LYS A 381 -19.32 1.23 5.50
C LYS A 381 -18.75 0.14 6.41
N TYR A 382 -17.55 0.33 6.96
CA TYR A 382 -16.96 -0.61 7.91
C TYR A 382 -17.64 -0.46 9.29
N PRO A 383 -18.23 -1.53 9.85
CA PRO A 383 -18.95 -1.45 11.12
C PRO A 383 -18.02 -1.51 12.34
N GLY A 384 -16.77 -1.94 12.18
CA GLY A 384 -15.88 -2.18 13.30
C GLY A 384 -15.13 -0.96 13.85
N PRO A 385 -14.25 -1.18 14.84
CA PRO A 385 -13.48 -0.13 15.51
C PRO A 385 -12.45 0.56 14.60
N VAL A 386 -12.34 1.88 14.68
CA VAL A 386 -11.40 2.70 13.89
C VAL A 386 -10.59 3.60 14.81
N LEU A 387 -9.26 3.58 14.66
CA LEU A 387 -8.34 4.53 15.28
C LEU A 387 -7.69 5.39 14.19
N LEU A 388 -7.85 6.70 14.32
CA LEU A 388 -7.15 7.69 13.51
C LEU A 388 -5.95 8.21 14.29
N ILE A 389 -4.78 8.24 13.66
CA ILE A 389 -3.60 8.91 14.19
C ILE A 389 -3.35 10.14 13.33
N ARG A 390 -3.46 11.31 13.96
CA ARG A 390 -3.28 12.60 13.32
C ARG A 390 -1.91 13.16 13.65
N ARG A 391 -1.10 13.39 12.62
CA ARG A 391 0.18 14.06 12.76
C ARG A 391 -0.02 15.58 12.85
N THR A 392 0.45 16.18 13.94
CA THR A 392 0.15 17.59 14.23
C THR A 392 1.06 18.56 13.48
N GLU A 393 2.20 18.10 12.97
CA GLU A 393 3.16 18.89 12.19
C GLU A 393 3.22 18.40 10.72
N ASP A 394 2.12 17.78 10.25
CA ASP A 394 2.04 17.17 8.93
C ASP A 394 2.01 18.19 7.79
N GLU A 395 3.06 18.19 6.98
CA GLU A 395 3.27 19.05 5.83
C GLU A 395 2.62 18.56 4.53
N VAL A 396 2.11 17.31 4.52
CA VAL A 396 1.56 16.65 3.33
C VAL A 396 0.02 16.63 3.37
N ILE A 397 -0.55 16.31 4.53
CA ILE A 397 -1.98 16.09 4.73
C ILE A 397 -2.72 17.38 5.11
N CYS A 398 -1.99 18.39 5.61
CA CYS A 398 -2.53 19.73 5.79
C CYS A 398 -2.58 20.47 4.45
N ILE A 399 -3.77 20.88 4.00
CA ILE A 399 -3.92 21.67 2.77
C ILE A 399 -3.16 23.01 2.90
N ARG A 400 -3.16 23.60 4.10
CA ARG A 400 -2.44 24.84 4.41
C ARG A 400 -1.28 24.51 5.35
N PRO A 401 -0.02 24.68 4.92
CA PRO A 401 1.14 24.41 5.76
C PRO A 401 1.08 25.18 7.07
N GLY A 402 1.32 24.48 8.19
CA GLY A 402 1.30 25.06 9.54
C GLY A 402 -0.08 25.31 10.13
N ASP A 403 -1.17 25.04 9.40
CA ASP A 403 -2.54 25.17 9.90
C ASP A 403 -3.17 23.79 10.11
N LEU A 404 -3.14 23.34 11.37
CA LEU A 404 -3.68 22.04 11.79
C LEU A 404 -5.18 21.89 11.49
N SER A 405 -5.95 22.98 11.45
CA SER A 405 -7.37 22.94 11.11
C SER A 405 -7.60 22.42 9.68
N SER A 406 -6.60 22.58 8.80
CA SER A 406 -6.63 22.16 7.40
C SER A 406 -6.25 20.69 7.17
N ASN A 407 -5.86 19.96 8.22
CA ASN A 407 -5.50 18.54 8.14
C ASN A 407 -6.71 17.72 7.68
N ARG A 408 -6.56 16.92 6.61
CA ARG A 408 -7.67 16.11 6.05
C ARG A 408 -8.17 15.02 6.99
N CYS A 409 -7.36 14.55 7.94
CA CYS A 409 -7.81 13.59 8.95
C CYS A 409 -8.94 14.16 9.83
N ASN A 410 -8.97 15.48 10.06
CA ASN A 410 -10.08 16.16 10.75
C ASN A 410 -11.41 15.99 9.98
N ASN A 411 -11.34 16.13 8.66
CA ASN A 411 -12.51 15.99 7.80
C ASN A 411 -13.00 14.53 7.77
N LEU A 412 -12.07 13.57 7.78
CA LEU A 412 -12.39 12.15 7.87
C LEU A 412 -13.16 11.84 9.16
N LEU A 413 -12.66 12.29 10.32
CA LEU A 413 -13.33 12.07 11.60
C LEU A 413 -14.74 12.65 11.63
N ILE A 414 -14.90 13.92 11.23
CA ILE A 414 -16.20 14.60 11.21
C ILE A 414 -17.19 13.87 10.29
N LYS A 415 -16.74 13.43 9.11
CA LYS A 415 -17.58 12.68 8.17
C LYS A 415 -17.97 11.30 8.73
N ILE A 416 -17.05 10.57 9.36
CA ILE A 416 -17.34 9.32 10.07
C ILE A 416 -18.40 9.55 11.14
N PHE A 417 -18.27 10.61 11.96
CA PHE A 417 -19.23 10.92 13.01
C PHE A 417 -20.62 11.24 12.46
N LYS A 418 -20.69 12.00 11.36
CA LYS A 418 -21.97 12.26 10.68
C LYS A 418 -22.67 10.98 10.21
N THR A 419 -21.91 9.94 9.88
CA THR A 419 -22.46 8.64 9.47
C THR A 419 -22.78 7.76 10.68
N ARG A 420 -21.87 7.65 11.64
CA ARG A 420 -22.00 6.74 12.79
C ARG A 420 -22.94 7.28 13.86
N TYR A 421 -22.96 8.59 14.09
CA TYR A 421 -23.67 9.28 15.17
C TYR A 421 -24.44 10.52 14.65
N PRO A 422 -25.38 10.37 13.70
CA PRO A 422 -26.03 11.50 13.03
C PRO A 422 -26.76 12.46 14.00
N CYS A 423 -27.38 11.95 15.06
CA CYS A 423 -28.13 12.76 16.04
C CYS A 423 -27.22 13.56 16.99
N MET A 424 -25.90 13.33 16.93
CA MET A 424 -24.88 14.05 17.69
C MET A 424 -24.13 15.09 16.85
N CYS A 425 -24.36 15.12 15.54
CA CYS A 425 -23.59 15.90 14.58
C CYS A 425 -24.40 17.07 13.99
N GLU A 426 -25.12 17.79 14.83
CA GLU A 426 -25.78 19.03 14.43
C GLU A 426 -24.74 20.16 14.23
N LEU A 427 -25.18 21.28 13.64
CA LEU A 427 -24.30 22.39 13.29
C LEU A 427 -23.42 22.89 14.48
N PRO A 428 -23.95 23.08 15.71
CA PRO A 428 -23.13 23.52 16.84
C PRO A 428 -22.05 22.52 17.23
N GLN A 429 -22.36 21.22 17.25
CA GLN A 429 -21.41 20.17 17.61
C GLN A 429 -20.34 20.00 16.54
N VAL A 430 -20.69 20.14 15.26
CA VAL A 430 -19.71 20.13 14.17
C VAL A 430 -18.76 21.33 14.26
N GLN A 431 -19.26 22.52 14.62
CA GLN A 431 -18.43 23.68 14.86
C GLN A 431 -17.49 23.49 16.06
N LEU A 432 -18.00 22.91 17.16
CA LEU A 432 -17.19 22.55 18.32
C LEU A 432 -16.10 21.53 17.98
N LEU A 433 -16.40 20.52 17.16
CA LEU A 433 -15.40 19.59 16.65
C LEU A 433 -14.33 20.30 15.82
N HIS A 434 -14.70 21.24 14.96
CA HIS A 434 -13.74 22.04 14.22
C HIS A 434 -12.83 22.86 15.15
N GLU A 435 -13.37 23.45 16.22
CA GLU A 435 -12.59 24.18 17.24
C GLU A 435 -11.60 23.23 17.95
N TYR A 436 -12.09 22.07 18.41
CA TYR A 436 -11.27 21.05 19.08
C TYR A 436 -10.16 20.50 18.18
N LEU A 437 -10.46 20.27 16.90
CA LEU A 437 -9.51 19.74 15.93
C LEU A 437 -8.58 20.82 15.34
N ALA A 438 -8.88 22.11 15.52
CA ALA A 438 -7.95 23.18 15.10
C ALA A 438 -6.72 23.28 16.02
N VAL A 439 -6.76 22.66 17.20
CA VAL A 439 -5.71 22.71 18.22
C VAL A 439 -5.22 21.31 18.62
N THR A 440 -4.16 21.26 19.45
CA THR A 440 -3.55 20.01 19.97
C THR A 440 -3.02 20.20 21.40
N GLY A 441 -2.73 19.09 22.08
CA GLY A 441 -2.10 19.07 23.41
C GLY A 441 -2.91 19.81 24.48
N VAL A 442 -2.24 20.66 25.26
CA VAL A 442 -2.84 21.40 26.39
C VAL A 442 -4.08 22.22 25.98
N LEU A 443 -4.14 22.71 24.74
CA LEU A 443 -5.32 23.45 24.26
C LEU A 443 -6.53 22.54 24.06
N GLN A 444 -6.33 21.30 23.61
CA GLN A 444 -7.41 20.31 23.55
C GLN A 444 -7.87 19.92 24.96
N GLU A 445 -6.93 19.72 25.89
CA GLU A 445 -7.24 19.42 27.29
C GLU A 445 -8.11 20.52 27.92
N LYS A 446 -7.77 21.80 27.70
CA LYS A 446 -8.59 22.94 28.16
C LYS A 446 -10.02 22.93 27.59
N ILE A 447 -10.20 22.51 26.33
CA ILE A 447 -11.54 22.37 25.74
C ILE A 447 -12.29 21.24 26.44
N LEU A 448 -11.65 20.09 26.68
CA LEU A 448 -12.28 18.97 27.40
C LEU A 448 -12.66 19.36 28.83
N GLU A 449 -11.81 20.10 29.54
CA GLU A 449 -12.09 20.64 30.88
C GLU A 449 -13.26 21.64 30.86
N LYS A 450 -13.27 22.56 29.89
CA LYS A 450 -14.34 23.56 29.72
C LYS A 450 -15.73 22.92 29.57
N TYR A 451 -15.83 21.79 28.89
CA TYR A 451 -17.08 21.04 28.71
C TYR A 451 -17.29 19.95 29.78
N SER A 452 -16.38 19.82 30.74
CA SER A 452 -16.46 18.87 31.86
C SER A 452 -16.72 17.44 31.38
N ILE A 453 -15.87 16.96 30.45
CA ILE A 453 -16.00 15.61 29.89
C ILE A 453 -15.75 14.56 30.97
N ASP A 454 -16.76 13.72 31.24
CA ASP A 454 -16.64 12.55 32.10
C ASP A 454 -16.66 11.27 31.23
N ASP A 455 -15.51 10.61 31.14
CA ASP A 455 -15.33 9.38 30.38
C ASP A 455 -16.26 8.25 30.87
N SER A 456 -16.55 8.18 32.17
CA SER A 456 -17.37 7.12 32.77
C SER A 456 -18.86 7.28 32.44
N ILE A 457 -19.36 8.52 32.52
CA ILE A 457 -20.74 8.85 32.17
C ILE A 457 -20.97 8.62 30.67
N CYS A 458 -20.07 9.12 29.81
CA CYS A 458 -20.19 8.94 28.36
C CYS A 458 -20.16 7.44 27.97
N THR A 459 -19.28 6.65 28.60
CA THR A 459 -19.22 5.21 28.36
C THR A 459 -20.51 4.51 28.80
N SER A 460 -21.04 4.86 29.97
CA SER A 460 -22.27 4.29 30.51
C SER A 460 -23.49 4.61 29.63
N LEU A 461 -23.60 5.85 29.13
CA LEU A 461 -24.67 6.25 28.22
C LEU A 461 -24.61 5.46 26.90
N LEU A 462 -23.42 5.23 26.35
CA LEU A 462 -23.24 4.41 25.15
C LEU A 462 -23.60 2.95 25.40
N GLN A 463 -23.15 2.36 26.51
CA GLN A 463 -23.47 0.98 26.87
C GLN A 463 -24.97 0.78 27.10
N SER A 464 -25.63 1.73 27.78
CA SER A 464 -27.08 1.75 27.99
C SER A 464 -27.81 1.77 26.65
N TYR A 465 -27.42 2.68 25.74
CA TYR A 465 -28.01 2.76 24.41
C TYR A 465 -27.80 1.47 23.60
N ILE A 466 -26.60 0.88 23.64
CA ILE A 466 -26.32 -0.37 22.89
C ILE A 466 -27.15 -1.53 23.44
N SER A 467 -27.32 -1.60 24.76
CA SER A 467 -28.09 -2.65 25.43
C SER A 467 -29.59 -2.55 25.12
N GLU A 468 -30.13 -1.33 25.02
CA GLU A 468 -31.53 -1.08 24.69
C GLU A 468 -31.82 -1.23 23.18
N PHE A 469 -30.88 -0.79 22.33
CA PHE A 469 -31.05 -0.76 20.89
C PHE A 469 -30.08 -1.72 20.19
N SER A 470 -28.95 -1.19 19.70
CA SER A 470 -27.96 -1.95 18.95
C SER A 470 -26.64 -1.18 18.87
N LYS A 471 -25.55 -1.91 18.68
CA LYS A 471 -24.23 -1.37 18.33
C LYS A 471 -24.08 -1.01 16.85
N SER A 472 -25.08 -1.32 16.03
CA SER A 472 -25.02 -1.10 14.58
C SER A 472 -25.09 0.39 14.23
N TYR A 473 -24.25 0.82 13.29
CA TYR A 473 -24.32 2.16 12.73
C TYR A 473 -25.39 2.27 11.63
N PRO A 474 -26.07 3.41 11.47
CA PRO A 474 -25.97 4.63 12.30
C PRO A 474 -26.65 4.48 13.67
N MET A 475 -25.95 4.84 14.73
CA MET A 475 -26.53 4.93 16.09
C MET A 475 -27.31 6.24 16.22
N LYS A 476 -28.57 6.15 16.63
CA LYS A 476 -29.46 7.32 16.86
C LYS A 476 -29.35 7.89 18.27
N ILE A 477 -28.33 7.47 19.03
CA ILE A 477 -27.99 8.08 20.31
C ILE A 477 -27.85 9.60 20.14
N GLY A 478 -28.40 10.36 21.08
CA GLY A 478 -28.42 11.82 21.01
C GLY A 478 -29.75 12.46 20.66
N GLN A 479 -30.75 11.69 20.22
CA GLN A 479 -32.06 12.25 19.88
C GLN A 479 -32.68 13.01 21.06
N ASP A 480 -32.55 12.46 22.26
CA ASP A 480 -33.11 13.03 23.50
C ASP A 480 -32.06 13.77 24.35
N PHE A 481 -30.83 13.90 23.85
CA PHE A 481 -29.77 14.59 24.59
C PHE A 481 -29.97 16.10 24.52
N SER A 482 -29.74 16.76 25.65
CA SER A 482 -29.56 18.20 25.72
C SER A 482 -28.35 18.64 24.87
N PRO A 483 -28.29 19.92 24.44
CA PRO A 483 -27.13 20.44 23.72
C PRO A 483 -25.80 20.24 24.46
N THR A 484 -25.83 20.28 25.80
CA THR A 484 -24.64 20.05 26.64
C THR A 484 -24.17 18.60 26.59
N GLU A 485 -25.08 17.64 26.75
CA GLU A 485 -24.75 16.21 26.64
C GLU A 485 -24.25 15.87 25.23
N LYS A 486 -24.83 16.51 24.20
CA LYS A 486 -24.33 16.40 22.82
C LYS A 486 -22.89 16.83 22.67
N ASN A 487 -22.55 17.99 23.23
CA ASN A 487 -21.19 18.53 23.22
C ASN A 487 -20.21 17.63 24.00
N GLN A 488 -20.65 17.08 25.13
CA GLN A 488 -19.80 16.21 25.94
C GLN A 488 -19.46 14.91 25.21
N MET A 489 -20.49 14.22 24.72
CA MET A 489 -20.33 12.94 24.05
C MET A 489 -19.56 13.08 22.72
N ILE A 490 -19.76 14.15 21.93
CA ILE A 490 -19.04 14.30 20.66
C ILE A 490 -17.54 14.54 20.89
N LEU A 491 -17.16 15.29 21.93
CA LEU A 491 -15.76 15.50 22.33
C LEU A 491 -15.14 14.23 22.92
N PHE A 492 -15.90 13.49 23.75
CA PHE A 492 -15.50 12.18 24.24
C PHE A 492 -15.20 11.21 23.10
N LEU A 493 -16.10 11.11 22.12
CA LEU A 493 -15.89 10.27 20.94
C LEU A 493 -14.67 10.71 20.14
N ALA A 494 -14.46 12.02 19.94
CA ALA A 494 -13.28 12.55 19.24
C ALA A 494 -11.98 12.11 19.92
N LYS A 495 -11.91 12.21 21.25
CA LYS A 495 -10.79 11.75 22.08
C LYS A 495 -10.54 10.24 21.97
N LYS A 496 -11.58 9.42 21.77
CA LYS A 496 -11.44 7.95 21.63
C LYS A 496 -11.06 7.52 20.21
N TYR A 497 -11.58 8.18 19.19
CA TYR A 497 -11.35 7.84 17.78
C TYR A 497 -10.04 8.39 17.22
N MET A 498 -9.50 9.48 17.78
CA MET A 498 -8.32 10.15 17.24
C MET A 498 -7.25 10.37 18.29
N LYS A 499 -6.01 9.99 17.97
CA LYS A 499 -4.80 10.31 18.73
C LYS A 499 -3.93 11.29 17.96
N ASP A 500 -3.39 12.28 18.67
CA ASP A 500 -2.40 13.19 18.10
C ASP A 500 -0.98 12.62 18.26
N PHE A 501 -0.19 12.71 17.18
CA PHE A 501 1.23 12.40 17.17
C PHE A 501 2.01 13.66 16.75
N LYS A 502 2.87 14.16 17.63
CA LYS A 502 3.69 15.33 17.32
C LYS A 502 4.88 14.95 16.44
N ALA A 503 4.65 14.94 15.12
CA ALA A 503 5.67 14.67 14.12
C ALA A 503 5.27 15.19 12.73
N THR A 504 6.28 15.31 11.85
CA THR A 504 6.11 15.51 10.41
C THR A 504 5.69 14.20 9.72
N HIS A 505 5.32 14.28 8.44
CA HIS A 505 4.63 13.18 7.74
C HIS A 505 5.43 11.86 7.70
N CYS A 506 6.74 11.92 7.45
CA CYS A 506 7.58 10.75 7.19
C CYS A 506 8.29 10.17 8.43
N VAL A 507 8.05 10.70 9.63
CA VAL A 507 8.63 10.14 10.87
C VAL A 507 8.00 8.76 11.15
N ALA A 508 8.79 7.75 11.49
CA ALA A 508 8.23 6.44 11.83
C ALA A 508 7.26 6.53 13.03
N LEU A 509 6.10 5.88 12.92
CA LEU A 509 5.15 5.82 14.03
C LEU A 509 5.73 4.90 15.13
N PRO A 510 5.88 5.36 16.37
CA PRO A 510 6.40 4.50 17.43
C PRO A 510 5.35 3.46 17.86
N TRP A 511 5.82 2.32 18.34
CA TRP A 511 4.98 1.15 18.62
C TRP A 511 3.91 1.40 19.70
N ASP A 512 4.15 2.34 20.62
CA ASP A 512 3.24 2.71 21.71
C ASP A 512 2.03 3.54 21.22
N MET A 513 2.16 4.17 20.05
CA MET A 513 1.05 4.84 19.38
C MET A 513 0.12 3.85 18.67
N PHE A 514 0.64 2.68 18.27
CA PHE A 514 -0.15 1.62 17.66
C PHE A 514 -0.88 0.80 18.72
N ALA A 515 -2.20 0.89 18.71
CA ALA A 515 -3.05 0.19 19.67
C ALA A 515 -4.30 -0.37 19.00
N VAL A 516 -4.89 -1.38 19.62
CA VAL A 516 -6.24 -1.83 19.26
C VAL A 516 -7.19 -0.63 19.42
N PRO A 517 -7.94 -0.24 18.38
CA PRO A 517 -8.88 0.86 18.47
C PRO A 517 -9.90 0.67 19.58
N TRP A 518 -10.32 1.78 20.18
CA TRP A 518 -11.33 1.76 21.22
C TRP A 518 -12.67 1.27 20.67
N ASP A 519 -13.32 0.41 21.44
CA ASP A 519 -14.64 -0.11 21.14
C ASP A 519 -15.48 -0.16 22.42
N VAL A 520 -16.79 0.03 22.27
CA VAL A 520 -17.73 -0.06 23.39
C VAL A 520 -18.07 -1.52 23.60
N ASN A 521 -17.53 -2.10 24.67
CA ASN A 521 -17.89 -3.44 25.12
C ASN A 521 -19.12 -3.37 26.01
N VAL A 522 -20.13 -4.17 25.68
CA VAL A 522 -21.24 -4.50 26.58
C VAL A 522 -20.96 -5.93 27.01
N GLU A 523 -20.70 -6.14 28.31
CA GLU A 523 -20.55 -7.50 28.82
C GLU A 523 -21.87 -8.26 28.59
N PRO A 524 -21.85 -9.51 28.09
CA PRO A 524 -23.08 -10.24 27.77
C PRO A 524 -24.01 -10.55 28.96
N ASP A 525 -23.59 -10.38 30.22
CA ASP A 525 -24.34 -10.94 31.36
C ASP A 525 -24.54 -9.94 32.52
N PHE A 526 -25.67 -9.23 32.48
CA PHE A 526 -26.47 -8.97 33.69
C PHE A 526 -27.93 -9.25 33.34
N VAL A 527 -28.25 -10.53 33.12
CA VAL A 527 -29.63 -11.00 33.29
C VAL A 527 -29.92 -10.91 34.78
N TYR A 528 -30.67 -9.89 35.20
CA TYR A 528 -31.30 -9.89 36.53
C TYR A 528 -32.28 -11.07 36.57
N THR A 529 -31.88 -12.18 37.18
CA THR A 529 -32.80 -13.22 37.65
C THR A 529 -33.53 -12.78 38.90
#